data_AF-A0A832NA72-F1
#
_entry.id   AF-A0A832NA72-F1
#
_cell.length_a   1.000
_cell.length_b   1.000
_cell.length_c   1.000
_cell.angle_alpha   90.00
_cell.angle_beta   90.00
_cell.angle_gamma   90.00
#
_symmetry.space_group_name_H-M   'P 1'
#
loop_
_entity.id
_entity.type
_entity.pdbx_description
1 polymer ?
#
loop_
_entity_poly.entity_id
_entity_poly.type
_entity_poly.pdbx_seq_one_letter_code
_entity_poly.pdbx_strand_id
1 'polypeptide(L)'
;CFEPDTMNLWRREGKEVWLYVCISAQRPYANIWGIDYPGTDHRIVFWQLWRYGVQGFLYWNVSYWQENPWENPMTYPGGNGDGSLLYPGEEGPIHSLRWEILRDGIEDYDYLALLEATLMRARRARVDPALLREAEGLLDVSPVCHSFTDYTEDPNVIETHRRRVGEMIQRLRQAVR
;
A
#
# COMPACT_ATOMS: atom_id res chain seq x y z
N CYS A 1 -14.21 0.81 11.29
CA CYS A 1 -13.82 -0.05 12.43
C CYS A 1 -12.97 -1.19 11.89
N PHE A 2 -11.80 -1.45 12.47
CA PHE A 2 -10.95 -2.59 12.10
C PHE A 2 -11.23 -3.75 13.06
N GLU A 3 -11.62 -4.90 12.51
CA GLU A 3 -11.97 -6.11 13.28
C GLU A 3 -11.10 -7.31 12.81
N PRO A 4 -9.91 -7.50 13.41
CA PRO A 4 -8.94 -8.49 12.94
C PRO A 4 -9.47 -9.93 12.99
N ASP A 5 -10.29 -10.26 14.00
CA ASP A 5 -10.85 -11.60 14.15
C ASP A 5 -11.84 -11.94 13.02
N THR A 6 -12.70 -10.98 12.68
CA THR A 6 -13.65 -11.09 11.56
C THR A 6 -12.90 -11.25 10.23
N MET A 7 -11.85 -10.45 10.00
CA MET A 7 -11.04 -10.56 8.79
C MET A 7 -10.32 -11.90 8.69
N ASN A 8 -9.75 -12.40 9.80
CA ASN A 8 -9.10 -13.70 9.84
C ASN A 8 -10.08 -14.85 9.58
N LEU A 9 -11.31 -14.75 10.09
CA LEU A 9 -12.38 -15.70 9.79
C LEU A 9 -12.68 -15.73 8.30
N TRP A 10 -12.94 -14.57 7.68
CA TRP A 10 -13.25 -14.47 6.25
C TRP A 10 -12.13 -15.02 5.37
N ARG A 11 -10.87 -14.73 5.70
CA ARG A 11 -9.72 -15.29 4.98
C ARG A 11 -9.66 -16.82 5.07
N ARG A 12 -9.93 -17.39 6.24
CA ARG A 12 -9.97 -18.87 6.41
C ARG A 12 -11.11 -19.52 5.62
N GLU A 13 -12.20 -18.78 5.43
CA GLU A 13 -13.31 -19.19 4.56
C GLU A 13 -13.03 -18.97 3.06
N GLY A 14 -11.83 -18.49 2.70
CA GLY A 14 -11.45 -18.22 1.31
C GLY A 14 -12.12 -16.98 0.71
N LYS A 15 -12.68 -16.09 1.54
CA LYS A 15 -13.25 -14.82 1.07
C LYS A 15 -12.15 -13.79 0.85
N GLU A 16 -12.38 -12.95 -0.15
CA GLU A 16 -11.56 -11.77 -0.40
C GLU A 16 -11.96 -10.65 0.57
N VAL A 17 -10.96 -9.99 1.16
CA VAL A 17 -11.15 -8.85 2.04
C VAL A 17 -10.61 -7.61 1.36
N TRP A 18 -11.40 -6.54 1.34
CA TRP A 18 -11.07 -5.25 0.75
C TRP A 18 -11.07 -4.16 1.82
N LEU A 19 -10.10 -3.25 1.75
CA LEU A 19 -10.08 -2.03 2.55
C LEU A 19 -10.65 -0.86 1.76
N TYR A 20 -11.37 0.01 2.44
CA TYR A 20 -11.87 1.28 1.93
C TYR A 20 -11.55 2.41 2.93
N VAL A 21 -11.22 3.58 2.41
CA VAL A 21 -11.08 4.81 3.20
C VAL A 21 -11.91 5.94 2.59
N CYS A 22 -12.36 6.85 3.44
CA CYS A 22 -13.05 8.10 3.08
C CYS A 22 -12.67 9.21 4.05
N ILE A 23 -13.31 10.38 3.97
CA ILE A 23 -13.09 11.53 4.87
C ILE A 23 -13.17 11.24 6.37
N SER A 24 -13.78 10.12 6.78
CA SER A 24 -13.81 9.69 8.19
C SER A 24 -12.49 9.06 8.66
N ALA A 25 -11.65 8.59 7.73
CA ALA A 25 -10.29 8.13 7.98
C ALA A 25 -9.35 9.35 8.07
N GLN A 26 -9.45 10.07 9.18
CA GLN A 26 -8.54 11.16 9.54
C GLN A 26 -7.42 10.64 10.43
N ARG A 27 -6.42 11.49 10.71
CA ARG A 27 -5.35 11.16 11.66
C ARG A 27 -5.93 10.66 12.99
N PRO A 28 -5.34 9.60 13.59
CA PRO A 28 -4.05 8.99 13.25
C PRO A 28 -4.09 7.90 12.16
N TYR A 29 -5.20 7.73 11.45
CA TYR A 29 -5.28 6.74 10.36
C TYR A 29 -4.66 7.28 9.07
N ALA A 30 -3.89 6.40 8.41
CA ALA A 30 -3.44 6.61 7.04
C ALA A 30 -4.65 6.69 6.08
N ASN A 31 -4.50 7.46 5.01
CA ASN A 31 -5.56 7.64 4.01
C ASN A 31 -4.96 8.01 2.66
N ILE A 32 -5.78 7.99 1.61
CA ILE A 32 -5.37 8.39 0.25
C ILE A 32 -6.07 9.66 -0.25
N TRP A 33 -7.01 10.20 0.54
CA TRP A 33 -7.97 11.20 0.07
C TRP A 33 -7.49 12.63 0.31
N GLY A 34 -6.82 12.90 1.44
CA GLY A 34 -6.46 14.26 1.84
C GLY A 34 -5.32 14.82 1.00
N ILE A 35 -5.59 15.82 0.16
CA ILE A 35 -4.55 16.46 -0.66
C ILE A 35 -3.45 17.16 0.16
N ASP A 36 -3.82 17.58 1.36
CA ASP A 36 -3.02 18.32 2.34
C ASP A 36 -2.31 17.40 3.36
N TYR A 37 -2.42 16.08 3.18
CA TYR A 37 -1.75 15.11 4.02
C TYR A 37 -0.35 14.76 3.48
N PRO A 38 0.58 14.31 4.35
CA PRO A 38 1.88 13.83 3.90
C PRO A 38 1.76 12.67 2.91
N GLY A 39 2.60 12.65 1.88
CA GLY A 39 2.60 11.57 0.88
C GLY A 39 2.82 10.18 1.47
N THR A 40 3.53 10.09 2.60
CA THR A 40 3.74 8.82 3.32
C THR A 40 2.43 8.21 3.82
N ASP A 41 1.45 9.02 4.24
CA ASP A 41 0.12 8.54 4.66
C ASP A 41 -0.61 7.84 3.50
N HIS A 42 -0.41 8.29 2.27
CA HIS A 42 -1.04 7.70 1.09
C HIS A 42 -0.41 6.36 0.69
N ARG A 43 0.92 6.28 0.80
CA ARG A 43 1.67 5.07 0.42
C ARG A 43 1.52 3.95 1.43
N ILE A 44 1.49 4.28 2.72
CA ILE A 44 1.54 3.29 3.81
C ILE A 44 0.29 2.41 3.86
N VAL A 45 -0.83 2.86 3.29
CA VAL A 45 -2.08 2.09 3.21
C VAL A 45 -1.82 0.70 2.61
N PHE A 46 -1.00 0.59 1.56
CA PHE A 46 -0.72 -0.67 0.89
C PHE A 46 0.21 -1.62 1.69
N TRP A 47 1.10 -1.05 2.51
CA TRP A 47 1.87 -1.83 3.48
C TRP A 47 0.98 -2.39 4.59
N GLN A 48 -0.02 -1.61 5.02
CA GLN A 48 -1.04 -2.08 5.96
C GLN A 48 -1.89 -3.20 5.35
N LEU A 49 -2.25 -3.11 4.05
CA LEU A 49 -2.93 -4.22 3.36
C LEU A 49 -2.13 -5.51 3.46
N TRP A 50 -0.83 -5.44 3.16
CA TRP A 50 0.06 -6.61 3.26
C TRP A 50 0.09 -7.17 4.68
N ARG A 51 0.34 -6.32 5.68
CA ARG A 51 0.41 -6.71 7.10
C ARG A 51 -0.81 -7.51 7.55
N TYR A 52 -2.00 -7.05 7.16
CA TYR A 52 -3.26 -7.66 7.58
C TYR A 52 -3.80 -8.70 6.58
N GLY A 53 -3.04 -8.97 5.52
CA GLY A 53 -3.42 -9.90 4.45
C GLY A 53 -4.75 -9.51 3.80
N VAL A 54 -4.92 -8.23 3.50
CA VAL A 54 -6.03 -7.67 2.72
C VAL A 54 -5.65 -7.74 1.24
N GLN A 55 -6.54 -8.27 0.41
CA GLN A 55 -6.25 -8.55 -1.01
C GLN A 55 -6.58 -7.39 -1.94
N GLY A 56 -7.56 -6.56 -1.55
CA GLY A 56 -8.08 -5.50 -2.39
C GLY A 56 -8.15 -4.15 -1.69
N PHE A 57 -8.15 -3.10 -2.50
CA PHE A 57 -8.36 -1.74 -2.05
C PHE A 57 -9.41 -1.07 -2.92
N LEU A 58 -10.40 -0.46 -2.28
CA LEU A 58 -11.48 0.26 -2.95
C LEU A 58 -11.36 1.74 -2.63
N TYR A 59 -11.54 2.57 -3.66
CA TYR A 59 -11.76 3.99 -3.51
C TYR A 59 -12.97 4.41 -4.34
N TRP A 60 -13.79 5.29 -3.78
CA TRP A 60 -15.15 5.50 -4.28
C TRP A 60 -15.21 6.29 -5.59
N ASN A 61 -14.21 7.15 -5.85
CA ASN A 61 -14.05 7.88 -7.11
C ASN A 61 -12.61 8.40 -7.23
N VAL A 62 -12.18 8.73 -8.45
CA VAL A 62 -10.83 9.27 -8.71
C VAL A 62 -10.85 10.61 -9.45
N SER A 63 -12.02 11.13 -9.84
CA SER A 63 -12.15 12.36 -10.65
C SER A 63 -13.40 13.16 -10.30
N TYR A 64 -13.83 13.18 -9.04
CA TYR A 64 -15.10 13.76 -8.59
C TYR A 64 -15.06 15.27 -8.30
N TRP A 65 -14.26 16.06 -9.01
CA TRP A 65 -14.20 17.51 -8.79
C TRP A 65 -15.57 18.18 -8.98
N GLN A 66 -16.01 18.96 -7.99
CA GLN A 66 -17.27 19.73 -8.02
C GLN A 66 -17.07 21.15 -8.57
N GLU A 67 -15.89 21.71 -8.39
CA GLU A 67 -15.48 23.06 -8.82
C GLU A 67 -14.16 22.97 -9.61
N ASN A 68 -13.66 24.11 -10.09
CA ASN A 68 -12.35 24.18 -10.74
C ASN A 68 -11.24 23.78 -9.76
N PRO A 69 -10.58 22.61 -9.93
CA PRO A 69 -9.63 22.11 -8.94
C PRO A 69 -8.30 22.86 -8.95
N TRP A 70 -8.08 23.74 -9.93
CA TRP A 70 -6.94 24.66 -9.98
C TRP A 70 -7.13 25.89 -9.07
N GLU A 71 -8.35 26.12 -8.59
CA GLU A 71 -8.72 27.25 -7.73
C GLU A 71 -9.20 26.78 -6.35
N ASN A 72 -10.00 25.71 -6.31
CA ASN A 72 -10.56 25.15 -5.08
C ASN A 72 -10.41 23.62 -5.02
N PRO A 73 -9.57 23.08 -4.12
CA PRO A 73 -9.36 21.64 -3.99
C PRO A 73 -10.44 20.93 -3.15
N MET A 74 -11.43 21.66 -2.60
CA MET A 74 -12.45 21.11 -1.71
C MET A 74 -13.53 20.37 -2.50
N THR A 75 -13.29 19.09 -2.81
CA THR A 75 -14.28 18.22 -3.46
C THR A 75 -15.54 18.00 -2.60
N TYR A 76 -15.34 17.81 -1.30
CA TYR A 76 -16.39 17.58 -0.31
C TYR A 76 -16.20 18.55 0.87
N PRO A 77 -17.25 18.99 1.57
CA PRO A 77 -17.09 19.83 2.77
C PRO A 77 -16.14 19.18 3.79
N GLY A 78 -14.99 19.83 4.03
CA GLY A 78 -13.94 19.30 4.92
C GLY A 78 -13.11 18.15 4.34
N GLY A 79 -13.24 17.86 3.04
CA GLY A 79 -12.57 16.78 2.33
C GLY A 79 -11.84 17.29 1.09
N ASN A 80 -10.74 18.01 1.28
CA ASN A 80 -9.90 18.49 0.19
C ASN A 80 -9.30 17.29 -0.59
N GLY A 81 -9.68 17.15 -1.86
CA GLY A 81 -9.21 16.07 -2.73
C GLY A 81 -9.87 14.69 -2.51
N ASP A 82 -10.85 14.54 -1.62
CA ASP A 82 -11.58 13.27 -1.49
C ASP A 82 -12.37 12.96 -2.76
N GLY A 83 -12.34 11.71 -3.21
CA GLY A 83 -12.89 11.28 -4.50
C GLY A 83 -12.15 11.80 -5.73
N SER A 84 -11.03 12.49 -5.58
CA SER A 84 -10.35 13.18 -6.67
C SER A 84 -8.83 13.02 -6.63
N LEU A 85 -8.30 12.15 -7.49
CA LEU A 85 -6.87 11.88 -7.67
C LEU A 85 -6.36 12.26 -9.08
N LEU A 86 -7.25 12.41 -10.04
CA LEU A 86 -6.98 12.80 -11.42
C LEU A 86 -7.60 14.18 -11.68
N TYR A 87 -6.82 15.10 -12.21
CA TYR A 87 -7.22 16.46 -12.54
C TYR A 87 -7.70 16.56 -13.99
N PRO A 88 -8.65 17.45 -14.31
CA PRO A 88 -9.02 17.72 -15.69
C PRO A 88 -7.87 18.46 -16.41
N GLY A 89 -7.52 18.01 -17.62
CA GLY A 89 -6.55 18.64 -18.51
C GLY A 89 -7.08 18.73 -19.94
N GLU A 90 -6.50 19.63 -20.74
CA GLU A 90 -6.94 19.87 -22.13
C GLU A 90 -6.80 18.62 -23.01
N GLU A 91 -5.73 17.84 -22.80
CA GLU A 91 -5.42 16.62 -23.56
C GLU A 91 -5.91 15.32 -22.87
N GLY A 92 -6.58 15.44 -21.71
CA GLY A 92 -7.04 14.31 -20.92
C GLY A 92 -6.74 14.45 -19.43
N PRO A 93 -7.01 13.40 -18.63
CA PRO A 93 -6.77 13.42 -17.18
C PRO A 93 -5.28 13.60 -16.85
N ILE A 94 -4.99 14.50 -15.92
CA ILE A 94 -3.65 14.75 -15.38
C ILE A 94 -3.52 14.00 -14.05
N HIS A 95 -2.48 13.19 -13.91
CA HIS A 95 -2.19 12.52 -12.63
C HIS A 95 -1.82 13.51 -11.52
N SER A 96 -2.31 13.26 -10.31
CA SER A 96 -1.79 13.93 -9.13
C SER A 96 -0.54 13.24 -8.61
N LEU A 97 0.23 13.94 -7.77
CA LEU A 97 1.28 13.31 -6.99
C LEU A 97 0.74 12.14 -6.15
N ARG A 98 -0.48 12.28 -5.58
CA ARG A 98 -1.14 11.21 -4.82
C ARG A 98 -1.39 9.98 -5.69
N TRP A 99 -1.82 10.15 -6.93
CA TRP A 99 -2.03 9.06 -7.89
C TRP A 99 -0.75 8.24 -8.10
N GLU A 100 0.38 8.91 -8.31
CA GLU A 100 1.68 8.26 -8.49
C GLU A 100 2.16 7.58 -7.20
N ILE A 101 1.96 8.20 -6.04
CA ILE A 101 2.26 7.59 -4.74
C ILE A 101 1.43 6.32 -4.50
N LEU A 102 0.16 6.32 -4.88
CA LEU A 102 -0.72 5.15 -4.80
C LEU A 102 -0.19 4.03 -5.69
N ARG A 103 0.23 4.33 -6.92
CA ARG A 103 0.90 3.35 -7.79
C ARG A 103 2.12 2.75 -7.09
N ASP A 104 3.00 3.59 -6.53
CA ASP A 104 4.21 3.11 -5.86
C ASP A 104 3.88 2.21 -4.65
N GLY A 105 2.83 2.54 -3.90
CA GLY A 105 2.32 1.71 -2.80
C GLY A 105 1.73 0.38 -3.26
N ILE A 106 0.96 0.36 -4.36
CA ILE A 106 0.47 -0.88 -4.98
C ILE A 106 1.66 -1.76 -5.40
N GLU A 107 2.67 -1.15 -6.03
CA GLU A 107 3.88 -1.87 -6.40
C GLU A 107 4.64 -2.39 -5.16
N ASP A 108 4.65 -1.68 -4.03
CA ASP A 108 5.26 -2.18 -2.79
C ASP A 108 4.59 -3.50 -2.35
N TYR A 109 3.25 -3.55 -2.41
CA TYR A 109 2.49 -4.77 -2.14
C TYR A 109 2.84 -5.89 -3.13
N ASP A 110 2.93 -5.57 -4.43
CA ASP A 110 3.32 -6.54 -5.46
C ASP A 110 4.73 -7.09 -5.26
N TYR A 111 5.68 -6.25 -4.80
CA TYR A 111 7.04 -6.68 -4.46
C TYR A 111 7.04 -7.70 -3.31
N LEU A 112 6.21 -7.48 -2.29
CA LEU A 112 6.08 -8.42 -1.16
C LEU A 112 5.45 -9.74 -1.62
N ALA A 113 4.39 -9.68 -2.43
CA ALA A 113 3.77 -10.86 -3.03
C ALA A 113 4.77 -11.64 -3.92
N LEU A 114 5.57 -10.92 -4.71
CA LEU A 114 6.61 -11.50 -5.55
C LEU A 114 7.72 -12.15 -4.74
N LEU A 115 8.12 -11.55 -3.62
CA LEU A 115 9.09 -12.13 -2.69
C LEU A 115 8.54 -13.41 -2.07
N GLU A 116 7.30 -13.43 -1.59
CA GLU A 116 6.65 -14.63 -1.05
C GLU A 116 6.63 -15.76 -2.07
N ALA A 117 6.19 -15.49 -3.30
CA ALA A 117 6.17 -16.48 -4.38
C ALA A 117 7.58 -17.00 -4.72
N THR A 118 8.57 -16.10 -4.76
CA THR A 118 9.97 -16.46 -5.03
C THR A 118 10.56 -17.30 -3.90
N LEU A 119 10.25 -16.96 -2.64
CA LEU A 119 10.63 -17.72 -1.45
C LEU A 119 10.06 -19.13 -1.48
N MET A 120 8.79 -19.32 -1.85
CA MET A 120 8.20 -20.65 -2.00
C MET A 120 8.92 -21.51 -3.05
N ARG A 121 9.33 -20.91 -4.17
CA ARG A 121 10.13 -21.61 -5.20
C ARG A 121 11.51 -21.98 -4.68
N ALA A 122 12.18 -21.07 -3.97
CA ALA A 122 13.48 -21.31 -3.36
C ALA A 122 13.44 -22.42 -2.29
N ARG A 123 12.37 -22.49 -1.48
CA ARG A 123 12.12 -23.59 -0.54
C ARG A 123 12.05 -24.94 -1.26
N ARG A 124 11.33 -25.02 -2.38
CA ARG A 124 11.22 -26.25 -3.19
C ARG A 124 12.56 -26.67 -3.80
N ALA A 125 13.38 -25.69 -4.20
CA ALA A 125 14.72 -25.89 -4.73
C ALA A 125 15.78 -26.19 -3.64
N ARG A 126 15.40 -26.20 -2.35
CA ARG A 126 16.31 -26.43 -1.21
C ARG A 126 17.49 -25.45 -1.15
N VAL A 127 17.24 -24.20 -1.50
CA VAL A 127 18.19 -23.09 -1.32
C VAL A 127 18.61 -22.98 0.16
N ASP A 128 19.79 -22.42 0.42
CA ASP A 128 20.36 -22.22 1.75
C ASP A 128 19.32 -21.73 2.78
N PRO A 129 19.07 -22.47 3.88
CA PRO A 129 18.15 -22.08 4.94
C PRO A 129 18.41 -20.69 5.52
N ALA A 130 19.66 -20.21 5.54
CA ALA A 130 19.96 -18.86 6.02
C ALA A 130 19.34 -17.78 5.11
N LEU A 131 19.46 -17.94 3.79
CA LEU A 131 18.87 -17.02 2.81
C LEU A 131 17.34 -17.06 2.86
N LEU A 132 16.76 -18.25 3.05
CA LEU A 132 15.31 -18.41 3.19
C LEU A 132 14.77 -17.67 4.44
N ARG A 133 15.48 -17.73 5.57
CA ARG A 133 15.12 -16.98 6.79
C ARG A 133 15.24 -15.47 6.61
N GLU A 134 16.29 -15.01 5.93
CA GLU A 134 16.47 -13.58 5.63
C GLU A 134 15.31 -13.04 4.78
N ALA A 135 14.91 -13.79 3.76
CA ALA A 135 13.77 -13.46 2.91
C ALA A 135 12.43 -13.45 3.66
N GLU A 136 12.19 -14.43 4.53
CA GLU A 136 11.00 -14.48 5.37
C GLU A 136 10.92 -13.28 6.32
N GLY A 137 12.05 -12.86 6.88
CA GLY A 137 12.11 -11.65 7.72
C GLY A 137 11.77 -10.35 6.99
N LEU A 138 11.93 -10.29 5.67
CA LEU A 138 11.56 -9.11 4.86
C LEU A 138 10.06 -9.04 4.56
N LEU A 139 9.32 -10.15 4.70
CA LEU A 139 7.86 -10.16 4.60
C LEU A 139 7.18 -9.63 5.87
N ASP A 140 7.92 -9.54 6.98
CA ASP A 140 7.47 -8.81 8.17
C ASP A 140 7.67 -7.31 7.98
N VAL A 141 6.57 -6.62 7.77
CA VAL A 141 6.52 -5.17 7.53
C VAL A 141 6.30 -4.36 8.81
N SER A 142 6.40 -4.97 9.99
CA SER A 142 6.31 -4.27 11.28
C SER A 142 7.25 -3.05 11.41
N PRO A 143 8.47 -3.03 10.82
CA PRO A 143 9.33 -1.83 10.81
C PRO A 143 8.78 -0.66 9.99
N VAL A 144 7.88 -0.92 9.04
CA VAL A 144 7.25 0.08 8.17
C VAL A 144 5.89 0.49 8.74
N CYS A 145 5.05 -0.47 9.10
CA CYS A 145 3.77 -0.25 9.76
C CYS A 145 3.54 -1.28 10.88
N HIS A 146 3.37 -0.81 12.11
CA HIS A 146 3.04 -1.65 13.25
C HIS A 146 1.52 -1.85 13.39
N SER A 147 0.74 -0.84 13.05
CA SER A 147 -0.73 -0.91 13.01
C SER A 147 -1.34 0.08 12.00
N PHE A 148 -2.67 0.17 11.96
CA PHE A 148 -3.36 1.20 11.17
C PHE A 148 -3.09 2.64 11.64
N THR A 149 -2.64 2.81 12.88
CA THR A 149 -2.43 4.12 13.52
C THR A 149 -0.99 4.32 14.01
N ASP A 150 -0.13 3.34 13.81
CA ASP A 150 1.29 3.38 14.21
C ASP A 150 2.13 2.87 13.04
N TYR A 151 2.75 3.82 12.35
CA TYR A 151 3.48 3.60 11.12
C TYR A 151 4.53 4.69 10.91
N THR A 152 5.52 4.41 10.07
CA THR A 152 6.59 5.38 9.78
C THR A 152 6.07 6.58 9.00
N GLU A 153 6.45 7.78 9.45
CA GLU A 153 6.30 9.01 8.67
C GLU A 153 7.56 9.33 7.85
N ASP A 154 8.67 8.59 8.06
CA ASP A 154 9.91 8.75 7.30
C ASP A 154 9.86 7.93 5.99
N PRO A 155 9.87 8.57 4.81
CA PRO A 155 9.85 7.88 3.52
C PRO A 155 11.09 7.00 3.30
N ASN A 156 12.23 7.30 3.94
CA ASN A 156 13.45 6.51 3.77
C ASN A 156 13.31 5.10 4.35
N VAL A 157 12.48 4.92 5.38
CA VAL A 157 12.17 3.61 5.96
C VAL A 157 11.44 2.74 4.93
N ILE A 158 10.45 3.31 4.24
CA ILE A 158 9.68 2.63 3.18
C ILE A 158 10.62 2.26 2.03
N GLU A 159 11.37 3.24 1.51
CA GLU A 159 12.29 3.04 0.39
C GLU A 159 13.38 1.99 0.68
N THR A 160 13.95 2.04 1.88
CA THR A 160 14.98 1.08 2.29
C THR A 160 14.40 -0.33 2.37
N HIS A 161 13.18 -0.50 2.89
CA HIS A 161 12.55 -1.82 2.96
C HIS A 161 12.20 -2.34 1.56
N ARG A 162 11.57 -1.51 0.70
CA ARG A 162 11.27 -1.84 -0.70
C ARG A 162 12.51 -2.31 -1.45
N ARG A 163 13.62 -1.56 -1.34
CA ARG A 163 14.89 -1.92 -2.00
C ARG A 163 15.44 -3.26 -1.52
N ARG A 164 15.44 -3.51 -0.21
CA ARG A 164 15.88 -4.80 0.36
C ARG A 164 15.04 -5.97 -0.13
N VAL A 165 13.72 -5.78 -0.26
CA VAL A 165 12.81 -6.78 -0.87
C VAL A 165 13.21 -7.07 -2.31
N GLY A 166 13.43 -6.04 -3.13
CA GLY A 166 13.87 -6.18 -4.53
C GLY A 166 15.21 -6.91 -4.68
N GLU A 167 16.21 -6.52 -3.89
CA GLU A 167 17.53 -7.17 -3.84
C GLU A 167 17.42 -8.65 -3.44
N MET A 168 16.55 -8.96 -2.47
CA MET A 168 16.33 -10.34 -2.02
C MET A 168 15.66 -11.20 -3.10
N ILE A 169 14.67 -10.67 -3.82
CA ILE A 169 14.03 -11.36 -4.96
C ILE A 169 15.11 -11.76 -5.98
N GLN A 170 16.04 -10.86 -6.31
CA GLN A 170 17.13 -11.15 -7.23
C GLN A 170 18.05 -12.26 -6.68
N ARG A 171 18.49 -12.17 -5.42
CA ARG A 171 19.34 -13.18 -4.78
C ARG A 171 18.71 -14.56 -4.78
N LEU A 172 17.44 -14.68 -4.41
CA LEU A 172 16.71 -15.95 -4.43
C LEU A 172 16.59 -16.52 -5.85
N ARG A 173 16.27 -15.68 -6.85
CA ARG A 173 16.18 -16.12 -8.25
C ARG A 173 17.51 -16.64 -8.79
N GLN A 174 18.63 -16.05 -8.37
CA GLN A 174 19.97 -16.52 -8.73
C GLN A 174 20.29 -17.86 -8.06
N ALA A 175 19.90 -18.05 -6.79
CA ALA A 175 20.15 -19.28 -6.04
C ALA A 175 19.28 -20.48 -6.47
N VAL A 176 18.17 -20.24 -7.18
CA VAL A 176 17.30 -21.30 -7.74
C VAL A 176 17.80 -21.83 -9.09
N ARG A 177 18.68 -21.08 -9.78
CA ARG A 177 19.29 -21.51 -11.04
C ARG A 177 20.33 -22.59 -10.79
#